data_AF-A0AAV1E0L8-F1
#
_entry.id   AF-A0AAV1E0L8-F1
#
_cell.length_a   1.000
_cell.length_b   1.000
_cell.length_c   1.000
_cell.angle_alpha   90.00
_cell.angle_beta   90.00
_cell.angle_gamma   90.00
#
_symmetry.space_group_name_H-M   'P 1'
#
loop_
_entity.id
_entity.type
_entity.pdbx_description
1 polymer ?
#
loop_
_entity_poly.entity_id
_entity_poly.type
_entity_poly.pdbx_seq_one_letter_code
_entity_poly.pdbx_strand_id
1 'polypeptide(L)'
;MQIKTFVSMYSRTGRDLQRYNFDGCRQVVGCIPYRFRKNHKAPSVHGTLINELEFLLISSQKSTKMMFPKGGWELDETIEDAARRETMEEAGVLGVVGKKLGVWSFKSKSQDTFHEGHMLSFKVTDELDCWPEKDVRSRVWVSADEARKLCAHEWMKEALDRFIVQLDEDQGEPRPPTLLDLLRLDESSFSEEEEDEVNCTLSHFQMKEEECHIHLFMHHLPISPCSTEKSKMSRVSQSGEEDVDRIALLVN
;
A
#
# COMPACT_ATOMS: atom_id res chain seq x y z
N MET A 1 -2.78 -23.25 10.69
CA MET A 1 -1.98 -22.70 11.80
C MET A 1 -2.07 -21.18 11.70
N GLN A 2 -2.92 -20.52 12.50
CA GLN A 2 -2.97 -19.06 12.50
C GLN A 2 -1.70 -18.56 13.18
N ILE A 3 -0.86 -17.85 12.44
CA ILE A 3 0.26 -17.11 13.03
C ILE A 3 -0.38 -16.01 13.86
N LYS A 4 -0.48 -16.20 15.18
CA LYS A 4 -0.84 -15.12 16.10
C LYS A 4 0.32 -14.13 16.05
N THR A 5 0.12 -13.02 15.34
CA THR A 5 1.01 -11.87 15.40
C THR A 5 1.16 -11.47 16.86
N PHE A 6 2.36 -11.61 17.41
CA PHE A 6 2.65 -11.18 18.78
C PHE A 6 2.73 -9.66 18.78
N VAL A 7 1.70 -9.00 19.30
CA VAL A 7 1.64 -7.55 19.39
C VAL A 7 2.12 -7.12 20.78
N SER A 8 3.06 -6.16 20.83
CA SER A 8 3.50 -5.57 22.10
C SER A 8 2.31 -4.89 22.79
N MET A 9 2.12 -5.18 24.08
CA MET A 9 1.12 -4.52 24.92
C MET A 9 1.65 -3.25 25.62
N TYR A 10 2.89 -2.87 25.34
CA TYR A 10 3.52 -1.68 25.87
C TYR A 10 3.77 -0.67 24.75
N SER A 11 3.37 0.59 25.00
CA SER A 11 3.70 1.69 24.10
C SER A 11 5.18 1.96 24.14
N ARG A 12 5.73 2.43 23.02
CA ARG A 12 7.10 2.94 23.01
C ARG A 12 7.18 4.16 23.93
N THR A 13 8.23 4.20 24.75
CA THR A 13 8.51 5.33 25.66
C THR A 13 9.93 5.83 25.46
N GLY A 14 10.19 7.05 25.93
CA GLY A 14 11.47 7.73 25.72
C GLY A 14 11.46 8.69 24.54
N ARG A 15 12.53 9.48 24.40
CA ARG A 15 12.72 10.45 23.29
C ARG A 15 14.16 10.49 22.77
N ASP A 16 14.97 9.49 23.11
CA ASP A 16 16.41 9.51 22.83
C ASP A 16 16.72 9.36 21.33
N LEU A 17 15.80 8.74 20.58
CA LEU A 17 15.93 8.50 19.15
C LEU A 17 15.00 9.41 18.34
N GLN A 18 14.53 10.50 18.93
CA GLN A 18 13.55 11.36 18.30
C GLN A 18 14.14 12.07 17.08
N ARG A 19 13.39 12.09 15.99
CA ARG A 19 13.79 12.78 14.76
C ARG A 19 13.41 14.25 14.78
N TYR A 20 14.33 15.10 14.32
CA TYR A 20 14.15 16.53 14.13
C TYR A 20 14.57 16.92 12.70
N ASN A 21 13.88 17.90 12.09
CA ASN A 21 14.30 18.48 10.81
C ASN A 21 15.39 19.56 11.00
N PHE A 22 15.86 20.18 9.92
CA PHE A 22 16.91 21.20 9.96
C PHE A 22 16.53 22.45 10.76
N ASP A 23 15.24 22.75 10.87
CA ASP A 23 14.71 23.86 11.67
C ASP A 23 14.53 23.50 13.15
N GLY A 24 14.99 22.32 13.57
CA GLY A 24 14.83 21.82 14.93
C GLY A 24 13.39 21.43 15.30
N CYS A 25 12.51 21.29 14.31
CA CYS A 25 11.13 20.84 14.53
C CYS A 25 11.09 19.33 14.66
N ARG A 26 10.45 18.81 15.72
CA ARG A 26 10.27 17.37 15.92
C ARG A 26 9.35 16.81 14.84
N GLN A 27 9.73 15.68 14.30
CA GLN A 27 8.96 14.98 13.28
C GLN A 27 8.02 13.95 13.92
N VAL A 28 6.77 13.96 13.47
CA VAL A 28 5.73 13.03 13.91
C VAL A 28 5.12 12.35 12.70
N VAL A 29 4.67 11.11 12.90
CA VAL A 29 4.01 10.32 11.87
C VAL A 29 2.62 9.96 12.36
N GLY A 30 1.65 10.06 11.45
CA GLY A 30 0.27 9.70 11.68
C GLY A 30 -0.37 9.00 10.50
N CYS A 31 -1.55 8.47 10.75
CA CYS A 31 -2.32 7.72 9.77
C CYS A 31 -3.74 8.24 9.64
N ILE A 32 -4.36 8.07 8.48
CA ILE A 32 -5.82 8.12 8.29
C ILE A 32 -6.29 6.65 8.21
N PRO A 33 -6.73 6.03 9.33
CA PRO A 33 -7.14 4.64 9.32
C PRO A 33 -8.55 4.54 8.76
N TYR A 34 -8.73 3.66 7.77
CA TYR A 34 -10.01 3.47 7.09
C TYR A 34 -10.34 1.99 6.88
N ARG A 35 -11.62 1.69 6.73
CA ARG A 35 -12.13 0.37 6.30
C ARG A 35 -13.41 0.53 5.49
N PHE A 36 -13.81 -0.53 4.80
CA PHE A 36 -15.14 -0.62 4.18
C PHE A 36 -16.21 -0.98 5.21
N ARG A 37 -17.41 -0.40 5.07
CA ARG A 37 -18.57 -0.71 5.91
C ARG A 37 -18.97 -2.18 5.76
N LYS A 38 -19.27 -2.84 6.89
CA LYS A 38 -19.63 -4.27 6.93
C LYS A 38 -20.96 -4.59 6.23
N ASN A 39 -21.88 -3.63 6.11
CA ASN A 39 -23.23 -3.82 5.59
C ASN A 39 -23.40 -3.35 4.13
N HIS A 40 -22.36 -3.47 3.32
CA HIS A 40 -22.43 -3.15 1.89
C HIS A 40 -23.44 -4.08 1.21
N LYS A 41 -24.62 -3.57 0.89
CA LYS A 41 -25.42 -4.10 -0.22
C LYS A 41 -24.75 -3.55 -1.49
N ALA A 42 -24.68 -4.41 -2.51
CA ALA A 42 -24.02 -4.19 -3.80
C ALA A 42 -23.96 -2.71 -4.22
N PRO A 43 -22.84 -2.26 -4.82
CA PRO A 43 -22.54 -0.85 -4.99
C PRO A 43 -23.76 -0.16 -5.62
N SER A 44 -24.37 0.76 -4.88
CA SER A 44 -25.42 1.59 -5.45
C SER A 44 -24.83 2.22 -6.70
N VAL A 45 -25.52 2.08 -7.83
CA VAL A 45 -25.14 2.57 -9.18
C VAL A 45 -24.86 4.10 -9.23
N HIS A 46 -24.92 4.79 -8.08
CA HIS A 46 -24.72 6.22 -7.88
C HIS A 46 -23.89 6.58 -6.62
N GLY A 47 -23.32 5.62 -5.90
CA GLY A 47 -22.53 5.88 -4.69
C GLY A 47 -21.06 6.15 -4.99
N THR A 48 -20.51 7.28 -4.52
CA THR A 48 -19.05 7.48 -4.46
C THR A 48 -18.43 6.53 -3.44
N LEU A 49 -17.27 5.93 -3.75
CA LEU A 49 -16.60 4.96 -2.86
C LEU A 49 -16.38 5.48 -1.44
N ILE A 50 -16.21 6.79 -1.28
CA ILE A 50 -16.07 7.44 0.02
C ILE A 50 -17.27 7.19 0.95
N ASN A 51 -18.48 7.01 0.41
CA ASN A 51 -19.68 6.70 1.20
C ASN A 51 -19.67 5.28 1.76
N GLU A 52 -18.85 4.40 1.19
CA GLU A 52 -18.69 3.02 1.61
C GLU A 52 -17.60 2.86 2.67
N LEU A 53 -16.83 3.93 2.93
CA LEU A 53 -15.76 3.95 3.90
C LEU A 53 -16.22 4.44 5.27
N GLU A 54 -15.54 3.92 6.28
CA GLU A 54 -15.50 4.45 7.64
C GLU A 54 -14.05 4.77 7.99
N PHE A 55 -13.89 5.79 8.82
CA PHE A 55 -12.61 6.30 9.30
C PHE A 55 -12.53 6.17 10.80
N LEU A 56 -11.36 5.80 11.30
CA LEU A 56 -11.14 5.66 12.73
C LEU A 56 -10.55 6.95 13.31
N LEU A 57 -11.26 7.54 14.27
CA LEU A 57 -10.73 8.58 15.13
C LEU A 57 -10.49 8.05 16.53
N ILE A 58 -9.54 8.65 17.22
CA ILE A 58 -9.24 8.39 18.63
C ILE A 58 -9.38 9.66 19.46
N SER A 59 -9.68 9.52 20.75
CA SER A 59 -9.57 10.64 21.69
C SER A 59 -8.11 11.02 21.91
N SER A 60 -7.83 12.26 22.30
CA SER A 60 -6.52 12.58 22.88
C SER A 60 -6.39 11.99 24.29
N GLN A 61 -5.17 11.70 24.76
CA GLN A 61 -4.96 11.15 26.11
C GLN A 61 -5.49 12.03 27.25
N LYS A 62 -5.50 13.36 27.07
CA LYS A 62 -5.80 14.35 28.13
C LYS A 62 -7.10 15.12 27.92
N SER A 63 -7.86 14.82 26.87
CA SER A 63 -9.10 15.53 26.55
C SER A 63 -9.99 14.70 25.63
N THR A 64 -11.28 15.04 25.57
CA THR A 64 -12.28 14.40 24.70
C THR A 64 -12.17 14.81 23.23
N LYS A 65 -11.20 15.64 22.86
CA LYS A 65 -10.97 16.04 21.47
C LYS A 65 -10.59 14.82 20.64
N MET A 66 -11.28 14.62 19.52
CA MET A 66 -11.02 13.53 18.59
C MET A 66 -9.96 13.94 17.55
N MET A 67 -9.16 12.98 17.13
CA MET A 67 -8.05 13.17 16.19
C MET A 67 -7.68 11.84 15.53
N PHE A 68 -6.89 11.91 14.48
CA PHE A 68 -6.26 10.72 13.91
C PHE A 68 -5.03 10.29 14.73
N PRO A 69 -4.70 8.99 14.75
CA PRO A 69 -3.55 8.48 15.49
C PRO A 69 -2.23 9.04 14.93
N LYS A 70 -1.35 9.45 15.84
CA LYS A 70 -0.01 9.97 15.50
C LYS A 70 0.92 10.09 16.70
N GLY A 71 2.19 9.75 16.50
CA GLY A 71 3.24 9.96 17.49
C GLY A 71 4.62 10.16 16.90
N GLY A 72 5.66 9.90 17.70
CA GLY A 72 7.04 10.27 17.35
C GLY A 72 7.56 9.42 16.21
N TRP A 73 8.27 10.04 15.26
CA TRP A 73 9.09 9.29 14.31
C TRP A 73 10.51 9.20 14.84
N GLU A 74 10.95 7.98 15.11
CA GLU A 74 12.27 7.74 15.69
C GLU A 74 13.33 7.44 14.59
N LEU A 75 14.60 7.49 14.97
CA LEU A 75 15.74 7.35 14.05
C LEU A 75 15.97 5.90 13.59
N ASP A 76 15.50 4.93 14.37
CA ASP A 76 15.68 3.49 14.19
C ASP A 76 14.54 2.80 13.44
N GLU A 77 13.59 3.56 12.90
CA GLU A 77 12.42 3.04 12.20
C GLU A 77 12.13 3.79 10.89
N THR A 78 11.52 3.06 9.94
CA THR A 78 10.98 3.66 8.72
C THR A 78 9.74 4.49 9.04
N ILE A 79 9.32 5.35 8.12
CA ILE A 79 8.10 6.13 8.29
C ILE A 79 6.87 5.23 8.34
N GLU A 80 6.86 4.14 7.57
CA GLU A 80 5.78 3.14 7.54
C GLU A 80 5.74 2.33 8.83
N ASP A 81 6.89 1.98 9.40
CA ASP A 81 6.95 1.25 10.68
C ASP A 81 6.51 2.13 11.85
N ALA A 82 6.93 3.41 11.87
CA ALA A 82 6.42 4.39 12.82
C ALA A 82 4.90 4.53 12.71
N ALA A 83 4.37 4.72 11.50
CA ALA A 83 2.94 4.81 11.22
C ALA A 83 2.16 3.60 11.76
N ARG A 84 2.67 2.39 11.51
CA ARG A 84 2.07 1.13 11.96
C ARG A 84 2.10 1.00 13.48
N ARG A 85 3.26 1.27 14.09
CA ARG A 85 3.45 1.22 15.54
C ARG A 85 2.52 2.20 16.25
N GLU A 86 2.54 3.48 15.87
CA GLU A 86 1.71 4.52 16.48
C GLU A 86 0.21 4.24 16.33
N THR A 87 -0.21 3.75 15.16
CA THR A 87 -1.62 3.39 14.93
C THR A 87 -2.06 2.22 15.79
N MET A 88 -1.20 1.22 15.98
CA MET A 88 -1.46 0.08 16.87
C MET A 88 -1.47 0.52 18.34
N GLU A 89 -0.48 1.29 18.78
CA GLU A 89 -0.35 1.74 20.17
C GLU A 89 -1.50 2.63 20.60
N GLU A 90 -1.88 3.62 19.78
CA GLU A 90 -2.92 4.60 20.12
C GLU A 90 -4.34 4.11 19.82
N ALA A 91 -4.54 3.35 18.74
CA ALA A 91 -5.88 3.00 18.24
C ALA A 91 -6.20 1.49 18.29
N GLY A 92 -5.21 0.64 18.54
CA GLY A 92 -5.41 -0.81 18.65
C GLY A 92 -5.88 -1.46 17.34
N VAL A 93 -5.42 -0.97 16.19
CA VAL A 93 -5.75 -1.56 14.88
C VAL A 93 -4.48 -1.97 14.13
N LEU A 94 -4.60 -3.07 13.38
CA LEU A 94 -3.57 -3.55 12.47
C LEU A 94 -4.02 -3.34 11.03
N GLY A 95 -3.07 -3.28 10.10
CA GLY A 95 -3.39 -3.03 8.72
C GLY A 95 -2.19 -2.73 7.84
N VAL A 96 -2.51 -2.27 6.63
CA VAL A 96 -1.55 -1.96 5.58
C VAL A 96 -1.41 -0.45 5.47
N VAL A 97 -0.17 0.04 5.65
CA VAL A 97 0.19 1.43 5.39
C VAL A 97 0.17 1.66 3.88
N GLY A 98 -0.55 2.68 3.45
CA GLY A 98 -0.68 3.06 2.04
C GLY A 98 0.13 4.32 1.70
N LYS A 99 -0.35 5.04 0.69
CA LYS A 99 0.30 6.25 0.17
C LYS A 99 0.44 7.34 1.23
N LYS A 100 1.53 8.12 1.13
CA LYS A 100 1.73 9.38 1.87
C LYS A 100 0.76 10.44 1.34
N LEU A 101 0.02 11.06 2.25
CA LEU A 101 -1.01 12.05 1.96
C LEU A 101 -0.43 13.46 1.91
N GLY A 102 0.62 13.72 2.69
CA GLY A 102 1.28 15.01 2.73
C GLY A 102 2.14 15.21 3.97
N VAL A 103 2.57 16.46 4.14
CA VAL A 103 3.35 16.95 5.28
C VAL A 103 2.76 18.27 5.73
N TRP A 104 2.57 18.44 7.05
CA TRP A 104 1.99 19.65 7.64
C TRP A 104 2.85 20.15 8.79
N SER A 105 3.01 21.47 8.90
CA SER A 105 3.57 22.09 10.11
C SER A 105 2.45 22.47 11.06
N PHE A 106 2.59 22.14 12.34
CA PHE A 106 1.60 22.49 13.36
C PHE A 106 2.24 22.86 14.69
N LYS A 107 1.60 23.74 15.44
CA LYS A 107 2.15 24.26 16.70
C LYS A 107 2.11 23.20 17.80
N SER A 108 3.20 23.12 18.57
CA SER A 108 3.29 22.33 19.79
C SER A 108 2.30 22.83 20.84
N LYS A 109 1.71 21.92 21.62
CA LYS A 109 0.83 22.28 22.73
C LYS A 109 1.58 22.82 23.95
N SER A 110 2.85 22.45 24.11
CA SER A 110 3.64 22.68 25.33
C SER A 110 4.80 23.66 25.16
N GLN A 111 5.12 24.04 23.93
CA GLN A 111 6.25 24.91 23.60
C GLN A 111 5.83 25.86 22.48
N ASP A 112 6.50 27.00 22.36
CA ASP A 112 6.33 27.92 21.24
C ASP A 112 7.10 27.43 19.99
N THR A 113 7.08 26.12 19.76
CA THR A 113 7.78 25.43 18.67
C THR A 113 6.79 24.74 17.75
N PHE A 114 7.21 24.49 16.50
CA PHE A 114 6.42 23.75 15.53
C PHE A 114 6.88 22.29 15.47
N HIS A 115 5.96 21.41 15.12
CA HIS A 115 6.20 20.02 14.76
C HIS A 115 5.87 19.83 13.29
N GLU A 116 6.55 18.88 12.66
CA GLU A 116 6.26 18.47 11.28
C GLU A 116 5.54 17.12 11.31
N GLY A 117 4.32 17.07 10.79
CA GLY A 117 3.49 15.89 10.74
C GLY A 117 3.41 15.28 9.35
N HIS A 118 3.82 14.02 9.21
CA HIS A 118 3.62 13.23 8.01
C HIS A 118 2.38 12.35 8.17
N MET A 119 1.42 12.46 7.25
CA MET A 119 0.22 11.60 7.26
C MET A 119 0.26 10.59 6.12
N LEU A 120 -0.09 9.34 6.44
CA LEU A 120 -0.23 8.25 5.49
C LEU A 120 -1.65 7.68 5.54
N SER A 121 -2.12 7.09 4.44
CA SER A 121 -3.34 6.28 4.48
C SER A 121 -3.08 4.95 5.18
N PHE A 122 -4.07 4.41 5.89
CA PHE A 122 -3.91 3.14 6.60
C PHE A 122 -5.16 2.26 6.45
N LYS A 123 -5.06 1.19 5.66
CA LYS A 123 -6.17 0.27 5.46
C LYS A 123 -6.21 -0.72 6.61
N VAL A 124 -7.21 -0.60 7.47
CA VAL A 124 -7.37 -1.48 8.63
C VAL A 124 -7.81 -2.87 8.19
N THR A 125 -7.10 -3.89 8.66
CA THR A 125 -7.45 -5.31 8.45
C THR A 125 -8.03 -5.93 9.71
N ASP A 126 -7.51 -5.54 10.88
CA ASP A 126 -7.88 -6.14 12.16
C ASP A 126 -8.02 -5.07 13.25
N GLU A 127 -8.96 -5.31 14.15
CA GLU A 127 -9.26 -4.44 15.28
C GLU A 127 -9.03 -5.26 16.57
N LEU A 128 -8.11 -4.80 17.42
CA LEU A 128 -7.70 -5.51 18.63
C LEU A 128 -8.62 -5.17 19.81
N ASP A 129 -8.89 -6.18 20.65
CA ASP A 129 -9.67 -6.02 21.89
C ASP A 129 -8.85 -5.38 23.02
N CYS A 130 -7.54 -5.59 23.00
CA CYS A 130 -6.57 -5.07 23.96
C CYS A 130 -5.40 -4.46 23.19
N TRP A 131 -4.96 -3.26 23.58
CA TRP A 131 -3.85 -2.54 22.97
C TRP A 131 -3.21 -1.59 23.99
N PRO A 132 -1.99 -1.08 23.72
CA PRO A 132 -1.20 -0.34 24.70
C PRO A 132 -1.87 0.88 25.35
N GLU A 133 -2.51 1.76 24.58
CA GLU A 133 -3.16 2.97 25.11
C GLU A 133 -4.66 2.81 25.40
N LYS A 134 -5.19 1.58 25.48
CA LYS A 134 -6.64 1.32 25.64
C LYS A 134 -7.30 2.07 26.79
N ASP A 135 -6.61 2.19 27.91
CA ASP A 135 -7.18 2.80 29.12
C ASP A 135 -7.16 4.33 29.08
N VAL A 136 -6.42 4.93 28.13
CA VAL A 136 -6.27 6.40 28.01
C VAL A 136 -6.79 6.93 26.67
N ARG A 137 -7.24 6.06 25.76
CA ARG A 137 -7.79 6.39 24.45
C ARG A 137 -9.10 5.67 24.22
N SER A 138 -10.11 6.38 23.74
CA SER A 138 -11.26 5.78 23.07
C SER A 138 -11.10 5.86 21.57
N ARG A 139 -11.75 4.96 20.83
CA ARG A 139 -11.77 4.95 19.36
C ARG A 139 -13.20 4.92 18.84
N VAL A 140 -13.45 5.54 17.69
CA VAL A 140 -14.75 5.56 17.04
C VAL A 140 -14.60 5.48 15.53
N TRP A 141 -15.43 4.65 14.90
CA TRP A 141 -15.56 4.58 13.45
C TRP A 141 -16.67 5.53 13.00
N VAL A 142 -16.36 6.38 12.03
CA VAL A 142 -17.27 7.43 11.56
C VAL A 142 -17.18 7.59 10.05
N SER A 143 -18.21 8.18 9.43
CA SER A 143 -18.17 8.58 8.02
C SER A 143 -17.14 9.69 7.77
N ALA A 144 -16.81 9.96 6.51
CA ALA A 144 -15.92 11.06 6.13
C ALA A 144 -16.42 12.42 6.67
N ASP A 145 -17.72 12.71 6.51
CA ASP A 145 -18.32 13.98 6.96
C ASP A 145 -18.28 14.13 8.48
N GLU A 146 -18.55 13.05 9.21
CA GLU A 146 -18.45 13.04 10.67
C GLU A 146 -17.00 13.17 11.12
N ALA A 147 -16.05 12.52 10.45
CA ALA A 147 -14.63 12.64 10.75
C ALA A 147 -14.16 14.10 10.65
N ARG A 148 -14.58 14.83 9.60
CA ARG A 148 -14.30 16.27 9.43
C ARG A 148 -14.86 17.11 10.57
N LYS A 149 -16.07 16.79 11.05
CA LYS A 149 -16.73 17.53 12.13
C LYS A 149 -16.10 17.26 13.49
N LEU A 150 -15.76 16.00 13.77
CA LEU A 150 -15.23 15.55 15.07
C LEU A 150 -13.74 15.83 15.23
N CYS A 151 -12.96 15.76 14.15
CA CYS A 151 -11.52 15.96 14.22
C CYS A 151 -11.18 17.40 14.64
N ALA A 152 -10.44 17.53 15.73
CA ALA A 152 -10.19 18.83 16.35
C ALA A 152 -9.10 19.65 15.64
N HIS A 153 -8.27 19.03 14.81
CA HIS A 153 -7.09 19.66 14.21
C HIS A 153 -7.30 19.89 12.71
N GLU A 154 -7.20 21.15 12.27
CA GLU A 154 -7.50 21.52 10.89
C GLU A 154 -6.59 20.81 9.89
N TRP A 155 -5.28 20.77 10.15
CA TRP A 155 -4.30 20.07 9.31
C TRP A 155 -4.60 18.56 9.14
N MET A 156 -5.27 17.95 10.11
CA MET A 156 -5.71 16.56 10.01
C MET A 156 -6.97 16.39 9.15
N LYS A 157 -7.85 17.40 9.13
CA LYS A 157 -8.99 17.43 8.21
C LYS A 157 -8.50 17.59 6.78
N GLU A 158 -7.51 18.47 6.56
CA GLU A 158 -6.84 18.60 5.27
C GLU A 158 -6.17 17.30 4.82
N ALA A 159 -5.59 16.53 5.74
CA ALA A 159 -5.04 15.21 5.41
C ALA A 159 -6.15 14.23 4.98
N LEU A 160 -7.32 14.26 5.62
CA LEU A 160 -8.49 13.50 5.19
C LEU A 160 -9.00 13.96 3.82
N ASP A 161 -9.02 15.27 3.53
CA ASP A 161 -9.32 15.80 2.20
C ASP A 161 -8.40 15.23 1.13
N ARG A 162 -7.09 15.26 1.40
CA ARG A 162 -6.07 14.72 0.48
C ARG A 162 -6.29 13.23 0.22
N PHE A 163 -6.65 12.46 1.24
CA PHE A 163 -6.99 11.05 1.07
C PHE A 163 -8.18 10.85 0.15
N ILE A 164 -9.25 11.65 0.32
CA ILE A 164 -10.46 11.54 -0.49
C ILE A 164 -10.18 11.85 -1.96
N VAL A 165 -9.42 12.92 -2.23
CA VAL A 165 -9.02 13.27 -3.60
C VAL A 165 -8.20 12.13 -4.23
N GLN A 166 -7.23 11.57 -3.51
CA GLN A 166 -6.42 10.45 -4.01
C GLN A 166 -7.24 9.19 -4.28
N LEU A 167 -8.29 8.93 -3.49
CA LEU A 167 -9.18 7.80 -3.73
C LEU A 167 -9.96 7.92 -5.04
N ASP A 168 -10.41 9.13 -5.36
CA ASP A 168 -11.15 9.43 -6.59
C ASP A 168 -10.23 9.35 -7.82
N GLU A 169 -8.99 9.84 -7.71
CA GLU A 169 -7.96 9.72 -8.75
C GLU A 169 -7.65 8.24 -9.09
N ASP A 170 -7.54 7.38 -8.07
CA ASP A 170 -7.31 5.94 -8.25
C ASP A 170 -8.49 5.22 -8.94
N GLN A 171 -9.67 5.86 -9.10
CA GLN A 171 -10.79 5.33 -9.90
C GLN A 171 -10.75 5.77 -11.37
N GLY A 172 -9.97 6.80 -11.71
CA GLY A 172 -9.85 7.33 -13.07
C GLY A 172 -8.89 6.56 -13.97
N GLU A 173 -7.99 5.77 -13.38
CA GLU A 173 -7.06 4.92 -14.13
C GLU A 173 -7.73 3.59 -14.53
N PRO A 174 -7.82 3.25 -15.82
CA PRO A 174 -8.36 1.96 -16.24
C PRO A 174 -7.49 0.84 -15.66
N ARG A 175 -8.07 0.04 -14.76
CA ARG A 175 -7.39 -1.15 -14.25
C ARG A 175 -7.11 -2.10 -15.42
N PRO A 176 -5.91 -2.69 -15.51
CA PRO A 176 -5.65 -3.73 -16.49
C PRO A 176 -6.68 -4.86 -16.29
N PRO A 177 -7.34 -5.34 -17.37
CA PRO A 177 -8.37 -6.35 -17.26
C PRO A 177 -7.81 -7.58 -16.55
N THR A 178 -8.55 -8.09 -15.57
CA THR A 178 -8.16 -9.33 -14.90
C THR A 178 -8.28 -10.50 -15.88
N LEU A 179 -7.61 -11.61 -15.58
CA LEU A 179 -7.76 -12.83 -16.40
C LEU A 179 -9.23 -13.27 -16.51
N LEU A 180 -10.04 -12.97 -15.48
CA LEU A 180 -11.48 -13.22 -15.47
C LEU A 180 -12.28 -12.27 -16.39
N ASP A 181 -11.81 -11.04 -16.57
CA ASP A 181 -12.44 -10.07 -17.49
C ASP A 181 -12.13 -10.42 -18.94
N LEU A 182 -10.92 -10.91 -19.22
CA LEU A 182 -10.54 -11.41 -20.55
C LEU A 182 -11.32 -12.68 -20.93
N LEU A 183 -11.53 -13.60 -19.98
CA LEU A 183 -12.31 -14.81 -20.22
C LEU A 183 -13.81 -14.53 -20.49
N ARG A 184 -14.35 -13.41 -19.99
CA ARG A 184 -15.75 -13.01 -20.24
C ARG A 184 -16.00 -12.43 -21.62
N LEU A 185 -14.96 -11.92 -22.29
CA LEU A 185 -15.09 -11.34 -23.62
C LEU A 185 -15.24 -12.41 -24.70
N ASP A 186 -14.70 -13.61 -24.46
CA ASP A 186 -14.74 -14.73 -25.41
C ASP A 186 -16.15 -15.34 -25.51
N GLU A 187 -16.87 -15.42 -24.38
CA GLU A 187 -18.23 -15.99 -24.29
C GLU A 187 -19.30 -15.15 -25.00
N SER A 188 -19.06 -13.84 -25.22
CA SER A 188 -20.01 -12.95 -25.90
C SER A 188 -19.98 -13.04 -27.43
N SER A 189 -19.10 -13.87 -28.00
CA SER A 189 -18.90 -13.99 -29.45
C SER A 189 -19.75 -15.07 -30.14
N PHE A 190 -20.55 -15.84 -29.39
CA PHE A 190 -21.48 -16.82 -29.95
C PHE A 190 -22.92 -16.31 -29.84
N SER A 191 -23.39 -15.61 -30.87
CA SER A 191 -24.81 -15.22 -31.03
C SER A 191 -25.63 -16.36 -31.64
N GLU A 192 -26.80 -16.62 -31.06
CA GLU A 192 -27.87 -17.45 -31.62
C GLU A 192 -28.35 -16.84 -32.95
N GLU A 193 -28.30 -17.60 -34.05
CA GLU A 193 -28.97 -17.24 -35.32
C GLU A 193 -30.41 -17.77 -35.30
N GLU A 194 -31.39 -16.86 -35.38
CA GLU A 194 -32.82 -17.14 -35.58
C GLU A 194 -33.10 -17.64 -37.01
N GLU A 195 -33.75 -18.81 -37.16
CA GLU A 195 -34.33 -19.25 -38.44
C GLU A 195 -35.82 -18.83 -38.50
N ASP A 196 -36.14 -17.87 -39.37
CA ASP A 196 -37.50 -17.65 -39.87
C ASP A 196 -37.55 -17.88 -41.40
N GLU A 197 -38.64 -18.54 -41.79
CA GLU A 197 -38.89 -19.31 -43.01
C GLU A 197 -39.24 -18.42 -44.24
N VAL A 198 -38.51 -18.51 -45.36
CA VAL A 198 -39.06 -18.15 -46.70
C VAL A 198 -38.50 -19.06 -47.80
N ASN A 199 -39.39 -19.85 -48.36
CA ASN A 199 -39.21 -20.83 -49.42
C ASN A 199 -39.14 -20.15 -50.81
N CYS A 200 -38.09 -20.39 -51.62
CA CYS A 200 -38.20 -20.24 -53.08
C CYS A 200 -37.12 -21.02 -53.89
N THR A 201 -37.60 -22.04 -54.60
CA THR A 201 -37.12 -22.58 -55.88
C THR A 201 -35.84 -23.43 -55.96
N LEU A 202 -36.09 -24.71 -56.29
CA LEU A 202 -35.18 -25.65 -56.94
C LEU A 202 -34.38 -25.03 -58.10
N SER A 203 -33.08 -25.29 -58.15
CA SER A 203 -32.47 -26.02 -59.29
C SER A 203 -31.00 -26.38 -59.04
N HIS A 204 -30.63 -27.62 -59.39
CA HIS A 204 -29.33 -28.08 -59.91
C HIS A 204 -28.06 -27.69 -59.11
N PHE A 205 -27.26 -28.61 -58.55
CA PHE A 205 -26.49 -29.63 -59.29
C PHE A 205 -25.80 -30.60 -58.29
N GLN A 206 -25.67 -31.86 -58.68
CA GLN A 206 -25.03 -32.94 -57.94
C GLN A 206 -23.51 -32.77 -57.74
N MET A 207 -23.06 -33.22 -56.56
CA MET A 207 -21.89 -34.06 -56.23
C MET A 207 -20.54 -33.77 -56.93
N LYS A 208 -19.51 -33.50 -56.11
CA LYS A 208 -18.21 -34.17 -56.21
C LYS A 208 -17.48 -34.14 -54.86
N GLU A 209 -17.23 -35.33 -54.33
CA GLU A 209 -16.24 -35.59 -53.28
C GLU A 209 -14.83 -35.30 -53.82
N GLU A 210 -13.95 -34.75 -52.98
CA GLU A 210 -12.50 -35.00 -53.06
C GLU A 210 -11.83 -34.63 -51.72
N GLU A 211 -11.09 -35.59 -51.15
CA GLU A 211 -10.33 -35.51 -49.90
C GLU A 211 -9.15 -34.53 -49.98
N CYS A 212 -8.73 -33.93 -48.85
CA CYS A 212 -7.35 -33.45 -48.68
C CYS A 212 -6.82 -33.53 -47.24
N HIS A 213 -6.12 -34.65 -47.01
CA HIS A 213 -4.83 -34.83 -46.32
C HIS A 213 -4.32 -33.81 -45.28
N ILE A 214 -4.05 -34.38 -44.10
CA ILE A 214 -3.20 -33.89 -43.00
C ILE A 214 -1.73 -33.98 -43.43
N HIS A 215 -0.94 -32.92 -43.20
CA HIS A 215 0.53 -33.01 -43.32
C HIS A 215 1.22 -32.60 -42.01
N LEU A 216 1.82 -33.61 -41.38
CA LEU A 216 2.75 -33.55 -40.26
C LEU A 216 4.15 -33.23 -40.83
N PHE A 217 4.89 -32.27 -40.28
CA PHE A 217 6.33 -32.16 -40.53
C PHE A 217 7.11 -32.23 -39.22
N MET A 218 7.89 -33.29 -39.11
CA MET A 218 8.87 -33.57 -38.07
C MET A 218 10.27 -33.40 -38.66
N HIS A 219 11.18 -32.98 -37.78
CA HIS A 219 12.60 -33.39 -37.71
C HIS A 219 13.64 -32.80 -38.70
N HIS A 220 14.64 -32.07 -38.20
CA HIS A 220 15.92 -32.65 -37.71
C HIS A 220 16.92 -31.60 -37.18
N LEU A 221 17.54 -31.93 -36.04
CA LEU A 221 18.76 -31.33 -35.48
C LEU A 221 20.01 -31.84 -36.24
N PRO A 222 21.14 -31.13 -36.11
CA PRO A 222 22.39 -31.83 -35.78
C PRO A 222 23.20 -31.19 -34.64
N ILE A 223 24.12 -31.99 -34.12
CA ILE A 223 24.82 -31.91 -32.83
C ILE A 223 26.29 -31.50 -33.01
N SER A 224 26.76 -30.47 -32.26
CA SER A 224 28.10 -30.22 -31.63
C SER A 224 29.40 -30.20 -32.52
N PRO A 225 30.55 -29.55 -32.14
CA PRO A 225 31.25 -29.70 -30.85
C PRO A 225 31.93 -28.43 -30.23
N CYS A 226 32.50 -28.68 -29.05
CA CYS A 226 33.24 -27.82 -28.11
C CYS A 226 34.59 -27.27 -28.63
N SER A 227 34.99 -26.06 -28.21
CA SER A 227 36.40 -25.73 -27.95
C SER A 227 36.56 -24.51 -27.02
N THR A 228 37.49 -24.66 -26.08
CA THR A 228 37.99 -23.70 -25.08
C THR A 228 39.22 -22.97 -25.62
N GLU A 229 39.36 -21.66 -25.35
CA GLU A 229 40.62 -20.86 -25.36
C GLU A 229 40.27 -19.54 -24.64
N LYS A 230 40.85 -19.08 -23.51
CA LYS A 230 42.23 -18.79 -23.06
C LYS A 230 43.05 -17.86 -23.98
N SER A 231 43.08 -16.56 -23.66
CA SER A 231 44.23 -15.62 -23.85
C SER A 231 43.78 -14.21 -23.42
N LYS A 232 44.55 -13.27 -22.85
CA LYS A 232 45.88 -13.20 -22.24
C LYS A 232 45.98 -11.84 -21.52
N MET A 233 46.64 -11.88 -20.37
CA MET A 233 47.55 -10.90 -19.77
C MET A 233 47.77 -9.54 -20.46
N SER A 234 47.65 -8.48 -19.65
CA SER A 234 48.64 -7.38 -19.64
C SER A 234 49.27 -7.31 -18.23
N ARG A 235 50.58 -7.51 -18.18
CA ARG A 235 51.48 -7.32 -17.02
C ARG A 235 52.05 -5.90 -17.06
N VAL A 236 52.74 -5.55 -15.97
CA VAL A 236 53.71 -4.45 -15.72
C VAL A 236 53.09 -3.35 -14.84
N SER A 237 53.58 -3.00 -13.64
CA SER A 237 54.64 -3.54 -12.77
C SER A 237 54.62 -2.81 -11.41
N GLN A 238 54.84 -3.59 -10.34
CA GLN A 238 55.61 -3.37 -9.09
C GLN A 238 55.96 -1.96 -8.55
N SER A 239 55.70 -1.80 -7.24
CA SER A 239 56.58 -1.32 -6.12
C SER A 239 55.71 -0.67 -5.03
N GLY A 240 55.81 -0.84 -3.70
CA GLY A 240 56.45 -1.74 -2.72
C GLY A 240 55.46 -1.82 -1.51
N GLU A 241 55.44 -2.82 -0.61
CA GLU A 241 56.46 -3.10 0.44
C GLU A 241 56.77 -1.79 1.21
N GLU A 242 56.54 -1.57 2.50
CA GLU A 242 56.17 -2.28 3.74
C GLU A 242 55.66 -1.17 4.69
N ASP A 243 54.81 -1.48 5.68
CA ASP A 243 55.16 -1.21 7.08
C ASP A 243 54.03 -1.63 8.03
N VAL A 244 54.37 -2.66 8.79
CA VAL A 244 53.74 -3.07 10.03
C VAL A 244 54.47 -2.38 11.18
N ASP A 245 53.74 -2.20 12.29
CA ASP A 245 54.21 -1.88 13.64
C ASP A 245 54.23 -0.41 14.14
N ARG A 246 53.30 -0.21 15.09
CA ARG A 246 53.47 0.43 16.42
C ARG A 246 53.72 1.96 16.49
N ILE A 247 52.96 2.63 17.35
CA ILE A 247 53.38 3.02 18.73
C ILE A 247 52.28 3.89 19.40
N ALA A 248 52.00 3.54 20.67
CA ALA A 248 51.59 4.31 21.86
C ALA A 248 50.77 5.62 21.73
N LEU A 249 49.64 5.80 22.41
CA LEU A 249 49.46 6.02 23.87
C LEU A 249 50.18 7.28 24.37
N LEU A 250 49.39 8.31 24.75
CA LEU A 250 49.62 9.44 25.69
C LEU A 250 48.35 10.33 25.55
N VAL A 251 47.45 10.52 26.51
CA VAL A 251 47.58 11.03 27.89
C VAL A 251 48.40 12.31 27.96
N ASN A 252 47.74 13.45 27.67
CA ASN A 252 47.56 14.58 28.59
C ASN A 252 46.60 15.60 27.98
#